data_AF-A0A9E7GNV2-F1
#
_entry.id   AF-A0A9E7GNV2-F1
#
_cell.length_a   1.000
_cell.length_b   1.000
_cell.length_c   1.000
_cell.angle_alpha   90.00
_cell.angle_beta   90.00
_cell.angle_gamma   90.00
#
_symmetry.space_group_name_H-M   'P 1'
#
loop_
_entity.id
_entity.type
_entity.pdbx_description
1 polymer ?
#
loop_
_entity_poly.entity_id
_entity_poly.type
_entity_poly.pdbx_seq_one_letter_code
_entity_poly.pdbx_strand_id
1 'polypeptide(L)'
;MASVAKKRRIEAKKGNAPSLAVKDNAAASSTGSPIPTAPARVQLQIQQAKKFAVTQAQQEGCLGNYRSFDSPFGNYLVPVIPTRTDLFG
;
A
#
# COMPACT_ATOMS: atom_id res chain seq x y z
N MET A 1 31.63 -25.06 28.09
CA MET A 1 31.98 -23.73 27.57
C MET A 1 32.00 -23.80 26.05
N ALA A 2 31.49 -22.75 25.39
CA ALA A 2 31.34 -22.49 23.95
C ALA A 2 30.00 -22.92 23.29
N SER A 3 29.13 -21.92 23.10
CA SER A 3 27.89 -21.93 22.32
C SER A 3 28.15 -21.57 20.85
N VAL A 4 27.64 -22.36 19.90
CA VAL A 4 27.69 -22.07 18.45
C VAL A 4 26.56 -21.11 18.06
N ALA A 5 26.93 -19.93 17.55
CA ALA A 5 26.00 -18.97 16.96
C ALA A 5 25.66 -19.38 15.51
N LYS A 6 24.41 -19.80 15.25
CA LYS A 6 23.89 -20.06 13.89
C LYS A 6 23.38 -18.75 13.27
N LYS A 7 24.15 -18.16 12.35
CA LYS A 7 23.70 -17.06 11.47
C LYS A 7 22.78 -17.62 10.38
N ARG A 8 21.53 -17.17 10.29
CA ARG A 8 20.63 -17.49 9.17
C ARG A 8 20.77 -16.40 8.09
N ARG A 9 21.21 -16.82 6.90
CA ARG A 9 21.26 -16.01 5.67
C ARG A 9 19.86 -16.00 5.06
N ILE A 10 19.29 -14.82 4.81
CA ILE A 10 17.99 -14.67 4.15
C ILE A 10 18.28 -14.27 2.71
N GLU A 11 17.98 -15.16 1.76
CA GLU A 11 18.14 -14.91 0.34
C GLU A 11 16.90 -14.16 -0.19
N ALA A 12 17.10 -13.01 -0.83
CA ALA A 12 16.02 -12.23 -1.41
C ALA A 12 15.56 -12.84 -2.73
N LYS A 13 14.41 -13.52 -2.75
CA LYS A 13 13.80 -13.98 -4.01
C LYS A 13 13.11 -12.82 -4.73
N LYS A 14 13.66 -12.51 -5.89
CA LYS A 14 13.12 -11.64 -6.94
C LYS A 14 12.10 -12.42 -7.78
N GLY A 15 10.90 -11.89 -7.96
CA GLY A 15 9.86 -12.41 -8.86
C GLY A 15 8.51 -11.88 -8.42
N ASN A 16 7.51 -11.64 -9.27
CA ASN A 16 7.37 -11.75 -10.71
C ASN A 16 6.11 -10.92 -10.99
N ALA A 17 6.14 -9.95 -11.90
CA ALA A 17 4.98 -9.08 -12.15
C ALA A 17 3.91 -9.82 -12.99
N PRO A 18 2.62 -9.70 -12.66
CA PRO A 18 1.57 -9.87 -13.65
C PRO A 18 0.79 -8.56 -13.87
N SER A 19 0.60 -8.26 -15.14
CA SER A 19 -0.31 -7.25 -15.70
C SER A 19 -1.74 -7.46 -15.23
N LEU A 20 -2.47 -6.39 -14.89
CA LEU A 20 -3.91 -6.46 -14.65
C LEU A 20 -4.70 -5.34 -15.32
N ALA A 21 -5.76 -5.79 -15.99
CA ALA A 21 -6.77 -5.03 -16.68
C ALA A 21 -7.69 -4.25 -15.72
N VAL A 22 -7.98 -3.02 -16.15
CA VAL A 22 -9.18 -2.16 -15.94
C VAL A 22 -10.24 -2.66 -14.94
N LYS A 23 -10.60 -1.82 -13.96
CA LYS A 23 -11.83 -1.00 -13.95
C LYS A 23 -11.88 -0.04 -12.75
N ASP A 24 -12.39 1.15 -12.98
CA ASP A 24 -12.34 2.32 -12.10
C ASP A 24 -13.48 2.34 -11.06
N ASN A 25 -13.26 3.01 -9.91
CA ASN A 25 -14.21 3.99 -9.36
C ASN A 25 -13.66 4.79 -8.15
N ALA A 26 -14.01 6.08 -8.17
CA ALA A 26 -13.66 7.22 -7.31
C ALA A 26 -14.37 7.20 -5.93
N ALA A 27 -14.19 8.06 -4.92
CA ALA A 27 -13.24 9.10 -4.49
C ALA A 27 -13.66 9.46 -3.04
N ALA A 28 -12.73 9.92 -2.19
CA ALA A 28 -13.09 10.75 -1.01
C ALA A 28 -11.89 11.62 -0.61
N SER A 29 -12.15 12.92 -0.52
CA SER A 29 -11.21 14.01 -0.23
C SER A 29 -11.17 14.31 1.27
N SER A 30 -9.99 14.55 1.85
CA SER A 30 -9.85 15.14 3.20
C SER A 30 -8.62 16.06 3.30
N THR A 31 -8.88 17.28 3.76
CA THR A 31 -7.99 18.43 3.95
C THR A 31 -6.81 18.16 4.90
N GLY A 32 -5.58 18.51 4.49
CA GLY A 32 -4.42 18.62 5.40
C GLY A 32 -3.07 18.91 4.70
N SER A 33 -2.51 20.10 4.95
CA SER A 33 -1.16 20.60 4.59
C SER A 33 -0.86 20.80 3.08
N PRO A 34 -0.14 21.88 2.65
CA PRO A 34 0.29 22.02 1.25
C PRO A 34 1.36 20.96 0.98
N ILE A 35 0.92 19.78 0.53
CA ILE A 35 1.82 18.77 -0.03
C ILE A 35 2.46 19.43 -1.26
N PRO A 36 3.80 19.49 -1.37
CA PRO A 36 4.43 19.94 -2.61
C PRO A 36 3.88 19.08 -3.74
N THR A 37 3.17 19.71 -4.66
CA THR A 37 2.53 19.03 -5.79
C THR A 37 3.62 18.47 -6.67
N ALA A 38 3.82 17.16 -6.58
CA ALA A 38 4.75 16.46 -7.44
C ALA A 38 4.37 16.71 -8.91
N PRO A 39 5.33 16.66 -9.85
CA PRO A 39 5.04 16.79 -11.27
C PRO A 39 3.91 15.84 -11.69
N ALA A 40 3.06 16.23 -12.63
CA ALA A 40 1.87 15.47 -13.02
C ALA A 40 2.17 13.98 -13.32
N ARG A 41 3.32 13.72 -13.97
CA ARG A 41 3.80 12.35 -14.24
C ARG A 41 4.02 11.53 -12.96
N VAL A 42 4.58 12.15 -11.92
CA VAL A 42 4.85 11.50 -10.62
C VAL A 42 3.53 11.25 -9.89
N GLN A 43 2.57 12.18 -9.95
CA GLN A 43 1.25 11.96 -9.36
C GLN A 43 0.52 10.78 -10.00
N LEU A 44 0.59 10.64 -11.33
CA LEU A 44 0.01 9.48 -12.04
C LEU A 44 0.66 8.16 -11.59
N GLN A 45 1.99 8.14 -11.41
CA GLN A 45 2.70 6.98 -10.90
C GLN A 45 2.28 6.62 -9.46
N ILE A 46 2.15 7.61 -8.59
CA ILE A 46 1.69 7.42 -7.20
C ILE A 46 0.27 6.83 -7.19
N GLN A 47 -0.64 7.35 -8.01
CA GLN A 47 -2.02 6.84 -8.10
C GLN A 47 -2.07 5.40 -8.62
N GLN A 48 -1.27 5.07 -9.63
CA GLN A 48 -1.15 3.70 -10.15
C GLN A 48 -0.60 2.75 -9.09
N ALA A 49 0.47 3.16 -8.39
CA ALA A 49 1.08 2.37 -7.34
C ALA A 49 0.14 2.17 -6.13
N LYS A 50 -0.66 3.18 -5.77
CA LYS A 50 -1.72 3.02 -4.75
C LYS A 50 -2.74 1.96 -5.15
N LYS A 51 -3.26 2.03 -6.39
CA LYS A 51 -4.22 1.03 -6.88
C LYS A 51 -3.63 -0.38 -6.84
N PHE A 52 -2.38 -0.52 -7.26
CA PHE A 52 -1.66 -1.79 -7.21
C PHE A 52 -1.55 -2.33 -5.78
N ALA A 53 -1.17 -1.50 -4.81
CA ALA A 53 -1.05 -1.90 -3.41
C ALA A 53 -2.39 -2.38 -2.83
N VAL A 54 -3.50 -1.70 -3.13
CA VAL A 54 -4.84 -2.11 -2.71
C VAL A 54 -5.20 -3.48 -3.28
N THR A 55 -5.02 -3.67 -4.59
CA THR A 55 -5.32 -4.96 -5.24
C THR A 55 -4.46 -6.09 -4.68
N GLN A 56 -3.18 -5.83 -4.46
CA GLN A 56 -2.25 -6.81 -3.89
C GLN A 56 -2.68 -7.22 -2.48
N ALA A 57 -3.02 -6.27 -1.61
CA ALA A 57 -3.47 -6.57 -0.25
C ALA A 57 -4.75 -7.43 -0.25
N GLN A 58 -5.67 -7.18 -1.18
CA GLN A 58 -6.88 -8.00 -1.36
C GLN A 58 -6.52 -9.43 -1.81
N GLN A 59 -5.62 -9.56 -2.78
CA GLN A 59 -5.17 -10.86 -3.29
C GLN A 59 -4.44 -11.68 -2.22
N GLU A 60 -3.65 -11.03 -1.37
CA GLU A 60 -2.94 -11.66 -0.25
C GLU A 60 -3.86 -11.98 0.95
N GLY A 61 -5.14 -11.62 0.88
CA GLY A 61 -6.10 -11.87 1.96
C GLY A 61 -5.83 -11.02 3.20
N CYS A 62 -5.33 -9.79 3.04
CA CYS A 62 -5.21 -8.85 4.14
C CYS A 62 -6.60 -8.38 4.62
N LEU A 63 -7.13 -9.08 5.63
CA LEU A 63 -8.45 -8.81 6.23
C LEU A 63 -8.44 -7.67 7.27
N GLY A 64 -7.28 -7.05 7.52
CA GLY A 64 -7.15 -5.95 8.46
C GLY A 64 -7.77 -4.66 7.93
N ASN A 65 -8.03 -3.71 8.84
CA ASN A 65 -8.54 -2.39 8.47
C ASN A 65 -7.38 -1.47 8.07
N TYR A 66 -7.48 -0.91 6.86
CA TYR A 66 -6.46 -0.02 6.30
C TYR A 66 -7.11 1.16 5.58
N ARG A 67 -6.36 2.26 5.47
CA ARG A 67 -6.69 3.40 4.59
C ARG A 67 -5.68 3.48 3.47
N SER A 68 -6.18 3.73 2.26
CA SER A 68 -5.32 4.02 1.11
C SER A 68 -5.14 5.52 0.93
N PHE A 69 -3.93 5.95 0.55
CA PHE A 69 -3.63 7.36 0.32
C PHE A 69 -2.47 7.52 -0.68
N ASP A 70 -2.40 8.69 -1.30
CA ASP A 70 -1.35 9.01 -2.26
C ASP A 70 -0.08 9.41 -1.51
N SER A 71 0.88 8.48 -1.44
CA SER A 71 2.13 8.64 -0.71
C SER A 71 3.32 8.79 -1.66
N PRO A 72 4.14 9.84 -1.54
CA PRO A 72 5.38 9.95 -2.32
C PRO A 72 6.46 8.98 -1.82
N PHE A 73 6.26 8.32 -0.68
CA PHE A 73 7.26 7.46 -0.01
C PHE A 73 7.04 5.97 -0.25
N GLY A 74 6.05 5.57 -1.06
CA GLY A 74 5.77 4.16 -1.36
C GLY A 74 4.91 3.43 -0.33
N ASN A 75 4.52 4.08 0.77
CA ASN A 75 3.58 3.53 1.74
C ASN A 75 2.15 3.93 1.35
N TYR A 76 1.47 3.10 0.56
CA TYR A 76 0.14 3.44 0.03
C TYR A 76 -1.02 2.95 0.89
N LEU A 77 -0.75 2.05 1.84
CA LEU A 77 -1.71 1.51 2.79
C LEU A 77 -1.17 1.74 4.20
N VAL A 78 -2.02 2.26 5.09
CA VAL A 78 -1.70 2.39 6.52
C VAL A 78 -2.78 1.67 7.34
N PRO A 79 -2.40 0.80 8.29
CA PRO A 79 -3.34 0.20 9.23
C PRO A 79 -4.05 1.27 10.05
N VAL A 80 -5.34 1.11 10.26
CA VAL A 80 -6.13 2.05 11.06
C VAL A 80 -7.02 1.33 12.06
N ILE A 81 -7.37 2.04 13.13
CA ILE A 81 -8.47 1.64 14.00
C ILE A 81 -9.77 1.84 13.21
N PRO A 82 -10.65 0.83 13.10
CA PRO A 82 -11.92 0.96 12.41
C PRO A 82 -12.77 2.04 13.07
N THR A 83 -13.44 2.82 12.25
CA THR A 83 -14.44 3.79 12.69
C THR A 83 -15.82 3.15 12.70
N ARG A 84 -16.82 3.84 13.27
CA ARG A 84 -18.20 3.34 13.32
C ARG A 84 -18.74 3.00 11.93
N THR A 85 -18.42 3.78 10.91
CA THR A 85 -18.84 3.51 9.52
C THR A 85 -18.19 2.26 8.94
N ASP A 86 -16.94 1.97 9.30
CA ASP A 86 -16.22 0.78 8.82
C ASP A 86 -16.81 -0.52 9.42
N LEU A 87 -17.44 -0.43 10.60
CA LEU A 87 -18.02 -1.58 11.30
C LEU A 87 -19.52 -1.78 11.01
N PHE A 88 -20.26 -0.71 10.76
CA PHE A 88 -21.72 -0.75 10.71
C PHE A 88 -22.36 -0.32 9.38
N GLY A 89 -21.58 0.22 8.42
CA GLY A 89 -22.08 0.65 7.11
C GLY A 89 -22.86 1.96 7.16
#